data_AF-A0A2D5JLZ6-F1
#
_entry.id   AF-A0A2D5JLZ6-F1
#
_cell.length_a   1.000
_cell.length_b   1.000
_cell.length_c   1.000
_cell.angle_alpha   90.00
_cell.angle_beta   90.00
_cell.angle_gamma   90.00
#
_symmetry.space_group_name_H-M   'P 1'
#
loop_
_entity.id
_entity.type
_entity.pdbx_description
1 polymer ?
#
loop_
_entity_poly.entity_id
_entity_poly.type
_entity_poly.pdbx_seq_one_letter_code
_entity_poly.pdbx_strand_id
1 'polypeptide(L)'
;MKEILNDLYQHKKLSKSEAKQVLIDIAASAYNDAHLASFMTVFMMRPITVDELSGFREALLELAIKVDLSDYNTIDIVGTGGDGKDTFNISTITSFVVAGTGQKVAKHGNYSVSSKSGSSDMLQSFGYKFTNDEATLQSHLEKANICFLHAPKFHPAMKAVGPTRKALALKTFFNMLGPLVNPCSPHNLMLGTFNLEIAR
;
A
#
# COMPACT_ATOMS: atom_id res chain seq x y z
N MET A 1 -11.52 -19.13 -7.53
CA MET A 1 -10.46 -19.42 -6.52
C MET A 1 -10.02 -20.88 -6.46
N LYS A 2 -10.90 -21.90 -6.40
CA LYS A 2 -10.46 -23.30 -6.25
C LYS A 2 -9.39 -23.73 -7.27
N GLU A 3 -9.60 -23.43 -8.55
CA GLU A 3 -8.64 -23.73 -9.62
C GLU A 3 -7.31 -22.98 -9.45
N ILE A 4 -7.37 -21.67 -9.21
CA ILE A 4 -6.22 -20.82 -8.90
C ILE A 4 -5.40 -21.40 -7.74
N LEU A 5 -6.04 -21.79 -6.64
CA LEU A 5 -5.37 -22.38 -5.49
C LEU A 5 -4.71 -23.72 -5.83
N ASN A 6 -5.38 -24.59 -6.60
CA ASN A 6 -4.80 -25.87 -7.03
C ASN A 6 -3.53 -25.66 -7.86
N ASP A 7 -3.54 -24.69 -8.78
CA ASP A 7 -2.35 -24.33 -9.58
C ASP A 7 -1.23 -23.79 -8.70
N LEU A 8 -1.56 -22.89 -7.77
CA LEU A 8 -0.64 -22.32 -6.80
C LEU A 8 0.00 -23.36 -5.89
N TYR A 9 -0.77 -24.36 -5.43
CA TYR A 9 -0.26 -25.47 -4.62
C TYR A 9 0.71 -26.38 -5.38
N GLN A 10 0.61 -26.41 -6.71
CA GLN A 10 1.56 -27.11 -7.60
C GLN A 10 2.74 -26.22 -7.99
N HIS A 11 2.98 -25.12 -7.26
CA HIS A 11 4.03 -24.14 -7.52
C HIS A 11 3.93 -23.43 -8.88
N LYS A 12 2.77 -23.48 -9.54
CA LYS A 12 2.53 -22.64 -10.71
C LYS A 12 2.44 -21.18 -10.26
N LYS A 13 2.83 -20.29 -11.17
CA LYS A 13 2.82 -18.84 -10.98
C LYS A 13 1.68 -18.26 -11.79
N LEU A 14 1.02 -17.25 -11.25
CA LEU A 14 0.03 -16.51 -12.02
C LEU A 14 0.76 -15.60 -13.01
N SER A 15 0.21 -15.49 -14.22
CA SER A 15 0.53 -14.38 -15.10
C SER A 15 0.07 -13.07 -14.47
N LYS A 16 0.61 -11.97 -15.00
CA LYS A 16 0.23 -10.61 -14.58
C LYS A 16 -1.29 -10.36 -14.70
N SER A 17 -1.91 -10.81 -15.79
CA SER A 17 -3.35 -10.65 -16.01
C SER A 17 -4.19 -11.48 -15.04
N GLU A 18 -3.76 -12.71 -14.74
CA GLU A 18 -4.44 -13.56 -13.76
C GLU A 18 -4.33 -12.96 -12.36
N ALA A 19 -3.13 -12.51 -11.95
CA ALA A 19 -2.92 -11.86 -10.67
C ALA A 19 -3.79 -10.61 -10.52
N LYS A 20 -3.86 -9.77 -11.56
CA LYS A 20 -4.76 -8.61 -11.61
C LYS A 20 -6.22 -9.02 -11.42
N GLN A 21 -6.70 -9.96 -12.22
CA GLN A 21 -8.11 -10.38 -12.19
C GLN A 21 -8.49 -10.97 -10.83
N VAL A 22 -7.63 -11.82 -10.25
CA VAL A 22 -7.88 -12.43 -8.94
C VAL A 22 -8.05 -11.37 -7.86
N LEU A 23 -7.27 -10.30 -7.88
CA LEU A 23 -7.40 -9.24 -6.88
C LEU A 23 -8.65 -8.39 -7.09
N ILE A 24 -9.09 -8.19 -8.33
CA ILE A 24 -10.38 -7.54 -8.64
C ILE A 24 -11.54 -8.38 -8.10
N ASP A 25 -11.52 -9.69 -8.33
CA ASP A 25 -12.53 -10.62 -7.82
C ASP A 25 -12.56 -10.64 -6.28
N ILE A 26 -11.37 -10.61 -5.64
CA ILE A 26 -11.24 -10.48 -4.17
C ILE A 26 -11.89 -9.19 -3.69
N ALA A 27 -11.62 -8.05 -4.34
CA ALA A 27 -12.22 -6.77 -3.99
C ALA A 27 -13.75 -6.77 -4.15
N ALA A 28 -14.26 -7.50 -5.15
CA ALA A 28 -15.69 -7.73 -5.37
C ALA A 28 -16.31 -8.75 -4.40
N SER A 29 -15.55 -9.23 -3.40
CA SER A 29 -16.00 -10.23 -2.41
C SER A 29 -16.49 -11.55 -3.05
N ALA A 30 -15.91 -11.95 -4.19
CA ALA A 30 -16.25 -13.19 -4.87
C ALA A 30 -15.79 -14.46 -4.11
N TYR A 31 -14.97 -14.30 -3.07
CA TYR A 31 -14.35 -15.39 -2.31
C TYR A 31 -14.53 -15.20 -0.81
N ASN A 32 -14.69 -16.32 -0.09
CA ASN A 32 -14.83 -16.33 1.38
C ASN A 32 -13.47 -16.22 2.10
N ASP A 33 -13.51 -16.05 3.42
CA ASP A 33 -12.31 -15.87 4.25
C ASP A 33 -11.34 -17.06 4.18
N ALA A 34 -11.83 -18.29 4.07
CA ALA A 34 -10.97 -19.49 3.96
C ALA A 34 -10.15 -19.48 2.67
N HIS A 35 -10.79 -19.10 1.56
CA HIS A 35 -10.12 -18.89 0.27
C HIS A 35 -9.06 -17.79 0.35
N LEU A 36 -9.39 -16.64 0.96
CA LEU A 36 -8.47 -15.52 1.12
C LEU A 36 -7.26 -15.88 1.99
N ALA A 37 -7.50 -16.57 3.10
CA ALA A 37 -6.45 -17.03 4.00
C ALA A 37 -5.48 -17.95 3.27
N SER A 38 -5.99 -18.97 2.59
CA SER A 38 -5.16 -19.90 1.83
C SER A 38 -4.35 -19.19 0.74
N PHE A 39 -5.00 -18.32 -0.03
CA PHE A 39 -4.35 -17.56 -1.09
C PHE A 39 -3.18 -16.72 -0.56
N MET A 40 -3.38 -16.01 0.55
CA MET A 40 -2.31 -15.21 1.17
C MET A 40 -1.18 -16.10 1.72
N THR A 41 -1.50 -17.25 2.32
CA THR A 41 -0.51 -18.18 2.88
C THR A 41 0.40 -18.78 1.81
N VAL A 42 -0.10 -19.05 0.60
CA VAL A 42 0.74 -19.53 -0.52
C VAL A 42 1.93 -18.59 -0.74
N PHE A 43 1.69 -17.28 -0.82
CA PHE A 43 2.75 -16.27 -1.04
C PHE A 43 3.63 -16.02 0.19
N MET A 44 3.33 -16.65 1.33
CA MET A 44 4.25 -16.71 2.46
C MET A 44 5.19 -17.91 2.37
N MET A 45 4.77 -18.97 1.68
CA MET A 45 5.53 -20.21 1.52
C MET A 45 6.43 -20.20 0.28
N ARG A 46 6.23 -19.25 -0.64
CA ARG A 46 7.08 -19.05 -1.81
C ARG A 46 7.27 -17.57 -2.14
N PRO A 47 8.36 -17.19 -2.82
CA PRO A 47 8.51 -15.85 -3.35
C PRO A 47 7.39 -15.48 -4.33
N ILE A 48 6.91 -14.24 -4.23
CA ILE A 48 6.03 -13.63 -5.22
C ILE A 48 6.86 -13.23 -6.45
N THR A 49 6.32 -13.43 -7.65
CA THR A 49 7.02 -12.97 -8.87
C THR A 49 6.74 -11.51 -9.19
N VAL A 50 7.57 -10.93 -10.05
CA VAL A 50 7.38 -9.56 -10.58
C VAL A 50 6.03 -9.44 -11.30
N ASP A 51 5.65 -10.43 -12.10
CA ASP A 51 4.37 -10.43 -12.82
C ASP A 51 3.18 -10.46 -11.86
N GLU A 52 3.23 -11.30 -10.83
CA GLU A 52 2.20 -11.42 -9.81
C GLU A 52 2.05 -10.10 -9.03
N LEU A 53 3.16 -9.57 -8.53
CA LEU A 53 3.17 -8.30 -7.79
C LEU A 53 2.70 -7.13 -8.66
N SER A 54 3.10 -7.10 -9.94
CA SER A 54 2.67 -6.08 -10.90
C SER A 54 1.18 -6.16 -11.18
N GLY A 55 0.63 -7.37 -11.37
CA GLY A 55 -0.80 -7.57 -11.57
C GLY A 55 -1.62 -7.13 -10.35
N PHE A 56 -1.18 -7.52 -9.15
CA PHE A 56 -1.81 -7.07 -7.91
C PHE A 56 -1.74 -5.55 -7.73
N ARG A 57 -0.59 -4.94 -8.03
CA ARG A 57 -0.43 -3.47 -8.00
C ARG A 57 -1.39 -2.78 -8.96
N GLU A 58 -1.49 -3.27 -10.20
CA GLU A 58 -2.39 -2.70 -11.20
C GLU A 58 -3.86 -2.78 -10.78
N ALA A 59 -4.28 -3.92 -10.23
CA ALA A 59 -5.63 -4.06 -9.70
C ALA A 59 -5.91 -3.04 -8.57
N LEU A 60 -4.98 -2.86 -7.62
CA LEU A 60 -5.17 -1.89 -6.54
C LEU A 60 -5.19 -0.44 -7.02
N LEU A 61 -4.39 -0.08 -8.03
CA LEU A 61 -4.41 1.25 -8.63
C LEU A 61 -5.67 1.50 -9.45
N GLU A 62 -6.20 0.47 -10.12
CA GLU A 62 -7.48 0.54 -10.84
C GLU A 62 -8.66 0.73 -9.88
N LEU A 63 -8.64 0.03 -8.75
CA LEU A 63 -9.68 0.09 -7.72
C LEU A 63 -9.50 1.24 -6.71
N ALA A 64 -8.44 2.03 -6.85
CA ALA A 64 -8.19 3.18 -5.98
C ALA A 64 -9.07 4.37 -6.36
N ILE A 65 -9.44 5.17 -5.36
CA ILE A 65 -9.88 6.54 -5.60
C ILE A 65 -8.64 7.32 -5.99
N LYS A 66 -8.58 7.77 -7.25
CA LYS A 66 -7.42 8.50 -7.78
C LYS A 66 -7.46 9.96 -7.34
N VAL A 67 -6.27 10.56 -7.27
CA VAL A 67 -6.09 12.00 -7.06
C VAL A 67 -5.17 12.49 -8.16
N ASP A 68 -5.60 13.50 -8.91
CA ASP A 68 -4.75 14.13 -9.91
C ASP A 68 -3.87 15.20 -9.28
N LEU A 69 -2.56 14.92 -9.26
CA LEU A 69 -1.50 15.83 -8.83
C LEU A 69 -0.42 15.95 -9.92
N SER A 70 -0.78 15.67 -11.18
CA SER A 70 0.15 15.62 -12.31
C SER A 70 0.83 16.95 -12.62
N ASP A 71 0.22 18.08 -12.24
CA ASP A 71 0.81 19.42 -12.32
C ASP A 71 2.04 19.62 -11.39
N TYR A 72 2.28 18.69 -10.46
CA TYR A 72 3.35 18.78 -9.48
C TYR A 72 4.38 17.67 -9.66
N ASN A 73 5.66 18.00 -9.59
CA ASN A 73 6.74 17.00 -9.49
C ASN A 73 6.81 16.45 -8.05
N THR A 74 5.97 15.47 -7.73
CA THR A 74 5.85 14.92 -6.37
C THR A 74 6.82 13.77 -6.11
N ILE A 75 7.22 13.64 -4.83
CA ILE A 75 7.89 12.46 -4.28
C ILE A 75 7.04 11.80 -3.19
N ASP A 76 7.03 10.47 -3.15
CA ASP A 76 6.58 9.71 -2.00
C ASP A 76 7.77 9.09 -1.26
N ILE A 77 7.74 9.17 0.08
CA ILE A 77 8.77 8.65 0.98
C ILE A 77 8.07 7.69 1.92
N VAL A 78 8.18 6.40 1.64
CA VAL A 78 7.32 5.38 2.21
C VAL A 78 8.12 4.10 2.42
N GLY A 79 7.62 3.19 3.25
CA GLY A 79 8.23 1.88 3.44
C GLY A 79 7.18 0.79 3.54
N THR A 80 7.59 -0.44 3.24
CA THR A 80 6.75 -1.63 3.42
C THR A 80 6.35 -1.85 4.89
N GLY A 81 7.14 -1.29 5.82
CA GLY A 81 6.99 -1.47 7.25
C GLY A 81 7.32 -2.91 7.67
N GLY A 82 7.20 -3.19 8.97
CA GLY A 82 7.41 -4.54 9.49
C GLY A 82 8.86 -5.02 9.47
N ASP A 83 9.84 -4.13 9.60
CA ASP A 83 11.24 -4.52 9.86
C ASP A 83 11.48 -4.99 11.31
N GLY A 84 10.49 -4.81 12.20
CA GLY A 84 10.53 -5.23 13.60
C GLY A 84 11.47 -4.40 14.47
N LYS A 85 11.93 -3.23 13.98
CA LYS A 85 12.92 -2.41 14.69
C LYS A 85 12.31 -1.40 15.65
N ASP A 86 10.98 -1.23 15.64
CA ASP A 86 10.25 -0.27 16.49
C ASP A 86 10.88 1.14 16.52
N THR A 87 11.41 1.59 15.39
CA THR A 87 11.93 2.94 15.25
C THR A 87 10.78 3.95 15.25
N PHE A 88 11.11 5.21 15.50
CA PHE A 88 10.18 6.32 15.26
C PHE A 88 9.80 6.40 13.77
N ASN A 89 8.81 7.23 13.43
CA ASN A 89 8.26 7.37 12.08
C ASN A 89 9.21 8.13 11.11
N ILE A 90 10.40 7.56 10.85
CA ILE A 90 11.49 8.16 10.04
C ILE A 90 10.96 8.72 8.72
N SER A 91 10.27 7.91 7.92
CA SER A 91 9.76 8.36 6.61
C SER A 91 8.79 9.54 6.71
N THR A 92 8.05 9.68 7.81
CA THR A 92 7.11 10.79 8.01
C THR A 92 7.87 12.07 8.32
N ILE A 93 8.88 12.00 9.18
CA ILE A 93 9.73 13.15 9.50
C ILE A 93 10.54 13.56 8.26
N THR A 94 11.11 12.60 7.52
CA THR A 94 11.81 12.87 6.26
C THR A 94 10.90 13.58 5.25
N SER A 95 9.63 13.19 5.13
CA SER A 95 8.67 13.89 4.28
C SER A 95 8.51 15.37 4.64
N PHE A 96 8.44 15.71 5.93
CA PHE A 96 8.37 17.12 6.36
C PHE A 96 9.67 17.88 6.10
N VAL A 97 10.84 17.25 6.30
CA VAL A 97 12.13 17.87 6.00
C VAL A 97 12.25 18.17 4.51
N VAL A 98 11.89 17.21 3.63
CA VAL A 98 11.91 17.40 2.18
C VAL A 98 10.90 18.45 1.72
N ALA A 99 9.71 18.48 2.31
CA ALA A 99 8.74 19.56 2.04
C ALA A 99 9.27 20.94 2.45
N GLY A 100 10.01 21.00 3.57
CA GLY A 100 10.68 22.21 4.05
C GLY A 100 11.77 22.75 3.13
N THR A 101 12.32 21.94 2.21
CA THR A 101 13.26 22.41 1.19
C THR A 101 12.57 22.93 -0.09
N GLY A 102 11.24 22.94 -0.12
CA GLY A 102 10.44 23.40 -1.27
C GLY A 102 10.00 22.29 -2.23
N GLN A 103 10.41 21.04 -2.00
CA GLN A 103 10.02 19.91 -2.85
C GLN A 103 8.59 19.43 -2.53
N LYS A 104 7.81 19.06 -3.54
CA LYS A 104 6.43 18.60 -3.34
C LYS A 104 6.40 17.15 -2.90
N VAL A 105 5.77 16.86 -1.76
CA VAL A 105 5.69 15.52 -1.17
C VAL A 105 4.25 15.03 -1.13
N ALA A 106 3.95 13.95 -1.85
CA ALA A 106 2.66 13.28 -1.83
C ALA A 106 2.80 11.97 -1.05
N LYS A 107 2.78 12.07 0.29
CA LYS A 107 3.12 10.94 1.16
C LYS A 107 1.95 9.96 1.25
N HIS A 108 2.15 8.71 0.82
CA HIS A 108 1.21 7.63 1.11
C HIS A 108 1.49 7.03 2.50
N GLY A 109 0.43 6.78 3.27
CA GLY A 109 0.60 6.27 4.62
C GLY A 109 -0.61 5.54 5.17
N ASN A 110 -0.38 4.78 6.23
CA ASN A 110 -1.42 3.96 6.86
C ASN A 110 -1.23 3.94 8.39
N TYR A 111 -2.21 3.38 9.09
CA TYR A 111 -2.07 3.01 10.48
C TYR A 111 -1.02 1.92 10.65
N SER A 112 -0.50 1.77 11.86
CA SER A 112 0.40 0.69 12.19
C SER A 112 -0.27 -0.67 11.98
N VAL A 113 0.49 -1.60 11.40
CA VAL A 113 0.12 -3.02 11.32
C VAL A 113 0.95 -3.88 12.29
N SER A 114 2.16 -3.45 12.64
CA SER A 114 3.10 -4.25 13.44
C SER A 114 3.97 -3.47 14.42
N SER A 115 4.08 -2.14 14.30
CA SER A 115 4.85 -1.29 15.23
C SER A 115 3.93 -0.62 16.25
N LYS A 116 4.50 0.12 17.20
CA LYS A 116 3.71 0.92 18.14
C LYS A 116 2.95 2.11 17.50
N SER A 117 3.42 2.63 16.36
CA SER A 117 2.85 3.81 15.71
C SER A 117 3.15 3.83 14.21
N GLY A 118 2.11 3.97 13.38
CA GLY A 118 2.19 4.21 11.94
C GLY A 118 2.20 5.70 11.61
N SER A 119 2.40 6.02 10.33
CA SER A 119 2.40 7.43 9.89
C SER A 119 1.06 8.10 10.08
N SER A 120 -0.05 7.35 9.92
CA SER A 120 -1.39 7.88 10.15
C SER A 120 -1.68 8.06 11.64
N ASP A 121 -1.22 7.15 12.51
CA ASP A 121 -1.39 7.28 13.96
C ASP A 121 -0.71 8.55 14.49
N MET A 122 0.53 8.80 14.06
CA MET A 122 1.29 9.99 14.40
C MET A 122 0.55 11.28 13.99
N LEU A 123 0.15 11.40 12.72
CA LEU A 123 -0.53 12.61 12.24
C LEU A 123 -1.88 12.83 12.91
N GLN A 124 -2.64 11.75 13.14
CA GLN A 124 -3.92 11.82 13.85
C GLN A 124 -3.74 12.30 15.30
N SER A 125 -2.68 11.85 15.98
CA SER A 125 -2.37 12.31 17.35
C SER A 125 -2.06 13.81 17.42
N PHE A 126 -1.56 14.41 16.33
CA PHE A 126 -1.39 15.86 16.19
C PHE A 126 -2.66 16.59 15.73
N GLY A 127 -3.79 15.89 15.61
CA GLY A 127 -5.07 16.45 15.21
C GLY A 127 -5.27 16.60 13.70
N TYR A 128 -4.40 16.02 12.87
CA TYR A 128 -4.58 16.04 11.42
C TYR A 128 -5.85 15.27 11.03
N LYS A 129 -6.71 15.92 10.23
CA LYS A 129 -7.94 15.32 9.71
C LYS A 129 -7.69 14.83 8.30
N PHE A 130 -7.69 13.51 8.11
CA PHE A 130 -7.52 12.91 6.79
C PHE A 130 -8.67 13.28 5.85
N THR A 131 -8.35 13.49 4.57
CA THR A 131 -9.30 13.77 3.50
C THR A 131 -8.90 13.02 2.24
N ASN A 132 -9.86 12.80 1.36
CA ASN A 132 -9.67 12.37 -0.03
C ASN A 132 -10.23 13.40 -1.02
N ASP A 133 -10.54 14.60 -0.54
CA ASP A 133 -10.92 15.73 -1.38
C ASP A 133 -9.67 16.29 -2.09
N GLU A 134 -9.69 16.21 -3.42
CA GLU A 134 -8.55 16.58 -4.27
C GLU A 134 -8.16 18.05 -4.11
N ALA A 135 -9.14 18.97 -4.09
CA ALA A 135 -8.88 20.40 -3.93
C ALA A 135 -8.18 20.71 -2.60
N THR A 136 -8.60 20.05 -1.51
CA THR A 136 -7.94 20.19 -0.21
C THR A 136 -6.50 19.67 -0.25
N LEU A 137 -6.26 18.51 -0.89
CA LEU A 137 -4.91 17.93 -1.01
C LEU A 137 -3.98 18.78 -1.85
N GLN A 138 -4.47 19.35 -2.96
CA GLN A 138 -3.74 20.32 -3.77
C GLN A 138 -3.39 21.57 -2.95
N SER A 139 -4.35 22.11 -2.18
CA SER A 139 -4.08 23.27 -1.32
C SER A 139 -3.01 22.98 -0.25
N HIS A 140 -2.95 21.75 0.28
CA HIS A 140 -1.88 21.33 1.19
C HIS A 140 -0.50 21.35 0.50
N LEU A 141 -0.41 20.84 -0.74
CA LEU A 141 0.82 20.90 -1.52
C LEU A 141 1.24 22.33 -1.85
N GLU A 142 0.30 23.21 -2.19
CA GLU A 142 0.60 24.61 -2.49
C GLU A 142 1.15 25.35 -1.27
N LYS A 143 0.50 25.19 -0.12
CA LYS A 143 0.81 25.96 1.10
C LYS A 143 1.97 25.38 1.90
N ALA A 144 2.09 24.06 1.96
CA ALA A 144 3.00 23.37 2.86
C ALA A 144 3.99 22.44 2.15
N ASN A 145 3.93 22.34 0.82
CA ASN A 145 4.71 21.41 0.00
C ASN A 145 4.49 19.93 0.34
N ILE A 146 3.48 19.60 1.14
CA ILE A 146 3.18 18.22 1.53
C ILE A 146 1.67 17.99 1.60
N CYS A 147 1.21 16.90 1.01
CA CYS A 147 -0.10 16.33 1.32
C CYS A 147 0.07 14.88 1.81
N PHE A 148 -0.90 14.42 2.58
CA PHE A 148 -0.91 13.06 3.13
C PHE A 148 -2.09 12.26 2.59
N LEU A 149 -1.76 11.16 1.93
CA LEU A 149 -2.70 10.23 1.32
C LEU A 149 -2.90 9.07 2.29
N HIS A 150 -3.98 9.11 3.07
CA HIS A 150 -4.30 8.07 4.05
C HIS A 150 -4.94 6.85 3.38
N ALA A 151 -4.20 5.74 3.29
CA ALA A 151 -4.55 4.57 2.49
C ALA A 151 -6.01 4.08 2.64
N PRO A 152 -6.62 4.00 3.85
CA PRO A 152 -8.02 3.60 4.01
C PRO A 152 -9.05 4.49 3.29
N LYS A 153 -8.72 5.76 2.99
CA LYS A 153 -9.57 6.66 2.22
C LYS A 153 -9.43 6.50 0.70
N PHE A 154 -8.36 5.87 0.23
CA PHE A 154 -8.06 5.74 -1.20
C PHE A 154 -8.18 4.31 -1.72
N HIS A 155 -8.08 3.29 -0.87
CA HIS A 155 -8.15 1.89 -1.28
C HIS A 155 -9.36 1.17 -0.67
N PRO A 156 -10.60 1.48 -1.10
CA PRO A 156 -11.80 0.87 -0.55
C PRO A 156 -11.84 -0.65 -0.72
N ALA A 157 -11.24 -1.17 -1.79
CA ALA A 157 -11.07 -2.59 -2.07
C ALA A 157 -10.39 -3.36 -0.92
N MET A 158 -9.54 -2.70 -0.14
CA MET A 158 -8.84 -3.33 0.99
C MET A 158 -9.77 -3.74 2.12
N LYS A 159 -11.02 -3.25 2.15
CA LYS A 159 -12.04 -3.69 3.12
C LYS A 159 -12.38 -5.17 2.98
N ALA A 160 -12.37 -5.71 1.74
CA ALA A 160 -12.70 -7.11 1.48
C ALA A 160 -11.70 -8.08 2.13
N VAL A 161 -10.42 -7.68 2.24
CA VAL A 161 -9.36 -8.51 2.85
C VAL A 161 -9.05 -8.14 4.29
N GLY A 162 -9.59 -7.02 4.79
CA GLY A 162 -9.30 -6.48 6.12
C GLY A 162 -9.54 -7.48 7.26
N PRO A 163 -10.73 -8.11 7.36
CA PRO A 163 -11.03 -9.09 8.40
C PRO A 163 -10.08 -10.29 8.39
N THR A 164 -9.88 -10.91 7.23
CA THR A 164 -8.98 -12.07 7.10
C THR A 164 -7.53 -11.70 7.44
N ARG A 165 -7.02 -10.56 6.96
CA ARG A 165 -5.65 -10.09 7.29
C ARG A 165 -5.48 -9.85 8.79
N LYS A 166 -6.48 -9.26 9.44
CA LYS A 166 -6.48 -9.04 10.89
C LYS A 166 -6.51 -10.37 11.66
N ALA A 167 -7.30 -11.34 11.22
CA ALA A 167 -7.39 -12.66 11.84
C ALA A 167 -6.09 -13.47 11.69
N LEU A 168 -5.43 -13.39 10.52
CA LEU A 168 -4.14 -14.03 10.30
C LEU A 168 -3.05 -13.43 11.19
N ALA A 169 -3.03 -12.11 11.36
CA ALA A 169 -1.99 -11.39 12.12
C ALA A 169 -0.55 -11.69 11.64
N LEU A 170 -0.39 -11.99 10.35
CA LEU A 170 0.87 -12.34 9.70
C LEU A 170 1.18 -11.35 8.56
N LYS A 171 2.47 -11.21 8.23
CA LYS A 171 2.90 -10.46 7.04
C LYS A 171 2.50 -11.22 5.78
N THR A 172 1.90 -10.52 4.83
CA THR A 172 1.45 -11.07 3.55
C THR A 172 1.96 -10.20 2.40
N PHE A 173 1.78 -10.64 1.16
CA PHE A 173 2.18 -9.84 -0.02
C PHE A 173 1.52 -8.46 -0.06
N PHE A 174 0.37 -8.25 0.62
CA PHE A 174 -0.24 -6.92 0.77
C PHE A 174 0.66 -5.90 1.48
N ASN A 175 1.58 -6.34 2.35
CA ASN A 175 2.56 -5.45 2.99
C ASN A 175 3.57 -4.91 1.97
N MET A 176 3.82 -5.63 0.88
CA MET A 176 4.68 -5.18 -0.22
C MET A 176 3.96 -4.21 -1.15
N LEU A 177 2.64 -4.31 -1.27
CA LEU A 177 1.84 -3.49 -2.18
C LEU A 177 1.64 -2.05 -1.70
N GLY A 178 1.52 -1.82 -0.39
CA GLY A 178 1.19 -0.49 0.16
C GLY A 178 2.01 0.67 -0.42
N PRO A 179 3.35 0.57 -0.48
CA PRO A 179 4.20 1.61 -1.05
C PRO A 179 4.12 1.75 -2.59
N LEU A 180 3.58 0.76 -3.29
CA LEU A 180 3.56 0.70 -4.76
C LEU A 180 2.26 1.22 -5.37
N VAL A 181 1.28 1.55 -4.52
CA VAL A 181 -0.10 1.86 -4.93
C VAL A 181 -0.52 3.27 -4.52
N ASN A 182 0.42 4.21 -4.40
CA ASN A 182 0.09 5.60 -4.12
C ASN A 182 -0.96 6.11 -5.15
N PRO A 183 -2.13 6.62 -4.70
CA PRO A 183 -3.25 6.95 -5.58
C PRO A 183 -2.99 8.11 -6.55
N CYS A 184 -1.94 8.90 -6.33
CA CYS A 184 -1.53 9.96 -7.25
C CYS A 184 -0.39 9.56 -8.20
N SER A 185 0.14 8.33 -8.10
CA SER A 185 1.23 7.81 -8.93
C SER A 185 2.41 8.79 -9.11
N PRO A 186 3.08 9.19 -8.01
CA PRO A 186 4.14 10.20 -8.05
C PRO A 186 5.31 9.78 -8.94
N HIS A 187 5.94 10.75 -9.60
CA HIS A 187 7.09 10.49 -10.48
C HIS A 187 8.34 10.02 -9.72
N ASN A 188 8.45 10.36 -8.44
CA ASN A 188 9.60 10.04 -7.60
C ASN A 188 9.15 9.19 -6.41
N LEU A 189 9.96 8.18 -6.07
CA LEU A 189 9.68 7.26 -4.95
C LEU A 189 10.98 6.96 -4.20
N MET A 190 10.95 7.21 -2.88
CA MET A 190 11.94 6.69 -1.94
C MET A 190 11.28 5.58 -1.12
N LEU A 191 11.59 4.34 -1.48
CA LEU A 191 11.01 3.14 -0.88
C LEU A 191 11.96 2.46 0.10
N GLY A 192 11.55 2.35 1.36
CA GLY A 192 12.18 1.46 2.33
C GLY A 192 11.57 0.05 2.29
N THR A 193 12.40 -0.97 2.21
CA THR A 193 11.97 -2.38 2.32
C THR A 193 12.45 -2.99 3.64
N PHE A 194 11.73 -3.99 4.15
CA PHE A 194 12.07 -4.63 5.42
C PHE A 194 13.18 -5.69 5.29
N ASN A 195 13.49 -6.14 4.08
CA ASN A 195 14.59 -7.07 3.80
C ASN A 195 15.19 -6.83 2.40
N LEU A 196 16.36 -7.43 2.16
CA LEU A 196 17.09 -7.32 0.89
C LEU A 196 16.46 -8.12 -0.25
N GLU A 197 15.71 -9.18 0.06
CA GLU A 197 15.05 -10.00 -0.96
C GLU A 197 13.98 -9.21 -1.70
N ILE A 198 13.19 -8.41 -0.98
CA ILE A 198 12.17 -7.52 -1.56
C ILE A 198 12.80 -6.26 -2.18
N ALA A 199 14.01 -5.89 -1.77
CA ALA A 199 14.71 -4.72 -2.32
C ALA A 199 15.27 -4.96 -3.73
N ARG A 200 15.51 -6.22 -4.11
CA ARG A 200 16.07 -6.62 -5.39
C ARG A 200 14.99 -6.68 -6.46
#